data_AF-A0A935ZYB8-F1
#
_entry.id   AF-A0A935ZYB8-F1
#
_cell.length_a   1.000
_cell.length_b   1.000
_cell.length_c   1.000
_cell.angle_alpha   90.00
_cell.angle_beta   90.00
_cell.angle_gamma   90.00
#
_symmetry.space_group_name_H-M   'P 1'
#
loop_
_entity.id
_entity.type
_entity.pdbx_description
1 polymer ?
#
loop_
_entity_poly.entity_id
_entity_poly.type
_entity_poly.pdbx_seq_one_letter_code
_entity_poly.pdbx_strand_id
1 'polypeptide(L)'
;MDKKKPNIFDATMNALISSIPLEEYKIIYENESSRRFFEFFVLRHTDILNYRSLVVGKYLPATQQAVEQQKADLKRSKFKDLLHISEDEFREPIDELMRLSYVGLFHKYENFIDKLLEMVYEMNNDSYKDKEDVANFFEQKFGFKMRDWKNNKHLWRISWICNCVKHRDGYPVKEFPPEEYKDAIKDQRMRLTSLQFKEDVEFILGYINLIYQKFPMFAILKGLTKLNENSMHDEEFKASQRIKLEELKLNASNYFGLLKTNRHQD
;
A
#
# COMPACT_ATOMS: atom_id res chain seq x y z
N MET A 1 37.08 -1.51 3.66
CA MET A 1 36.03 -2.49 3.97
C MET A 1 34.73 -1.93 3.46
N ASP A 2 34.17 -2.50 2.39
CA ASP A 2 32.81 -2.15 1.97
C ASP A 2 31.86 -2.46 3.12
N LYS A 3 31.15 -1.44 3.61
CA LYS A 3 30.07 -1.66 4.58
C LYS A 3 29.06 -2.57 3.89
N LYS A 4 28.95 -3.82 4.35
CA LYS A 4 27.91 -4.76 3.89
C LYS A 4 26.58 -4.03 3.96
N LYS A 5 25.86 -3.96 2.83
CA LYS A 5 24.50 -3.43 2.84
C LYS A 5 23.68 -4.21 3.88
N PRO A 6 22.97 -3.52 4.78
CA PRO A 6 22.17 -4.20 5.79
C PRO A 6 21.14 -5.09 5.11
N ASN A 7 20.93 -6.29 5.65
CA ASN A 7 19.89 -7.19 5.19
C ASN A 7 18.52 -6.51 5.34
N ILE A 8 17.68 -6.58 4.31
CA ILE A 8 16.40 -5.88 4.28
C ILE A 8 15.41 -6.42 5.32
N PHE A 9 15.46 -7.73 5.60
CA PHE A 9 14.69 -8.33 6.69
C PHE A 9 15.21 -7.83 8.03
N ASP A 10 16.52 -7.83 8.27
CA ASP A 10 17.09 -7.32 9.52
C ASP A 10 16.75 -5.84 9.72
N ALA A 11 16.83 -5.02 8.67
CA ALA A 11 16.45 -3.60 8.74
C ALA A 11 14.95 -3.41 9.05
N THR A 12 14.08 -4.18 8.38
CA THR A 12 12.63 -4.14 8.60
C THR A 12 12.29 -4.62 10.02
N MET A 13 12.85 -5.74 10.44
CA MET A 13 12.67 -6.31 11.78
C MET A 13 13.18 -5.36 12.86
N ASN A 14 14.37 -4.76 12.68
CA ASN A 14 14.90 -3.79 13.63
C ASN A 14 14.01 -2.55 13.73
N ALA A 15 13.50 -2.04 12.61
CA ALA A 15 12.57 -0.90 12.64
C ALA A 15 11.28 -1.24 13.40
N LEU A 16 10.77 -2.48 13.25
CA LEU A 16 9.54 -2.93 13.90
C LEU A 16 9.73 -3.25 15.38
N ILE A 17 10.79 -3.96 15.74
CA ILE A 17 11.16 -4.24 17.13
C ILE A 17 11.45 -2.92 17.87
N SER A 18 12.07 -1.94 17.22
CA SER A 18 12.27 -0.61 17.84
C SER A 18 10.96 0.13 18.13
N SER A 19 9.84 -0.31 17.52
CA SER A 19 8.51 0.28 17.71
C SER A 19 7.59 -0.53 18.63
N ILE A 20 8.03 -1.70 19.12
CA ILE A 20 7.25 -2.62 19.96
C ILE A 20 8.09 -3.01 21.19
N PRO A 21 7.60 -2.84 22.43
CA PRO A 21 8.30 -3.32 23.62
C PRO A 21 8.66 -4.82 23.52
N LEU A 22 9.84 -5.20 24.01
CA LEU A 22 10.37 -6.57 23.87
C LEU A 22 9.43 -7.63 24.51
N GLU A 23 8.73 -7.23 25.57
CA GLU A 23 7.75 -8.02 26.31
C GLU A 23 6.51 -8.33 25.46
N GLU A 24 6.05 -7.38 24.64
CA GLU A 24 4.94 -7.57 23.71
C GLU A 24 5.33 -8.49 22.54
N TYR A 25 6.62 -8.51 22.18
CA TYR A 25 7.13 -9.37 21.12
C TYR A 25 7.04 -10.86 21.46
N LYS A 26 7.32 -11.23 22.71
CA LYS A 26 7.17 -12.62 23.19
C LYS A 26 5.71 -13.07 23.08
N ILE A 27 4.79 -12.20 23.47
CA ILE A 27 3.34 -12.44 23.40
C ILE A 27 2.88 -12.66 21.95
N ILE A 28 3.43 -11.91 20.98
CA ILE A 28 3.13 -12.09 19.55
C ILE A 28 3.50 -13.51 19.09
N TYR A 29 4.65 -14.03 19.51
CA TYR A 29 5.15 -15.33 19.04
C TYR A 29 4.60 -16.53 19.83
N GLU A 30 3.99 -16.30 20.98
CA GLU A 30 3.26 -17.32 21.76
C GLU A 30 1.89 -17.66 21.15
N ASN A 31 1.29 -16.73 20.40
CA ASN A 31 0.02 -16.94 19.70
C ASN A 31 0.24 -17.15 18.20
N GLU A 32 -0.17 -18.31 17.67
CA GLU A 32 0.02 -18.65 16.25
C GLU A 32 -0.59 -17.62 15.29
N SER A 33 -1.77 -17.11 15.61
CA SER A 33 -2.45 -16.12 14.76
C SER A 33 -1.74 -14.78 14.77
N SER A 34 -1.32 -14.31 15.96
CA SER A 34 -0.52 -13.09 16.11
C SER A 34 0.83 -13.21 15.38
N ARG A 35 1.50 -14.36 15.49
CA ARG A 35 2.74 -14.64 14.76
C ARG A 35 2.52 -14.60 13.25
N ARG A 36 1.52 -15.32 12.73
CA ARG A 36 1.17 -15.32 11.29
C ARG A 36 0.90 -13.90 10.80
N PHE A 37 0.17 -13.10 11.59
CA PHE A 37 -0.15 -11.71 11.27
C PHE A 37 1.09 -10.82 11.20
N PHE A 38 2.00 -10.96 12.17
CA PHE A 38 3.27 -10.25 12.18
C PHE A 38 4.16 -10.63 10.99
N GLU A 39 4.33 -11.93 10.73
CA GLU A 39 5.12 -12.44 9.61
C GLU A 39 4.55 -11.99 8.25
N PHE A 40 3.23 -12.04 8.08
CA PHE A 40 2.55 -11.51 6.89
C PHE A 40 2.93 -10.06 6.63
N PHE A 41 2.89 -9.22 7.66
CA PHE A 41 3.22 -7.82 7.53
C PHE A 41 4.69 -7.60 7.18
N VAL A 42 5.61 -8.27 7.87
CA VAL A 42 7.06 -8.20 7.56
C VAL A 42 7.32 -8.58 6.10
N LEU A 43 6.68 -9.67 5.63
CA LEU A 43 6.79 -10.13 4.25
C LEU A 43 6.26 -9.10 3.25
N ARG A 44 5.08 -8.50 3.49
CA ARG A 44 4.49 -7.50 2.58
C ARG A 44 5.25 -6.19 2.55
N HIS A 45 5.72 -5.73 3.71
CA HIS A 45 6.55 -4.54 3.82
C HIS A 45 7.86 -4.71 3.05
N THR A 46 8.53 -5.84 3.28
CA THR A 46 9.78 -6.21 2.60
C THR A 46 9.57 -6.39 1.10
N ASP A 47 8.45 -6.98 0.67
CA ASP A 47 8.12 -7.16 -0.75
C ASP A 47 7.99 -5.80 -1.49
N ILE A 48 7.37 -4.80 -0.87
CA ILE A 48 7.25 -3.45 -1.45
C ILE A 48 8.61 -2.74 -1.49
N LEU A 49 9.43 -2.86 -0.45
CA LEU A 49 10.80 -2.33 -0.43
C LEU A 49 11.70 -2.99 -1.49
N ASN A 50 11.61 -4.30 -1.63
CA ASN A 50 12.30 -5.06 -2.66
C ASN A 50 11.83 -4.64 -4.05
N TYR A 51 10.52 -4.42 -4.24
CA TYR A 51 9.98 -3.97 -5.50
C TYR A 51 10.54 -2.61 -5.93
N ARG A 52 10.60 -1.64 -5.01
CA ARG A 52 11.28 -0.37 -5.25
C ARG A 52 12.75 -0.56 -5.62
N SER A 53 13.45 -1.41 -4.90
CA SER A 53 14.87 -1.69 -5.15
C SER A 53 15.10 -2.36 -6.51
N LEU A 54 14.19 -3.23 -6.94
CA LEU A 54 14.21 -3.86 -8.27
C LEU A 54 13.96 -2.82 -9.37
N VAL A 55 12.87 -2.07 -9.27
CA VAL A 55 12.48 -1.08 -10.29
C VAL A 55 13.55 0.00 -10.44
N VAL A 56 13.90 0.67 -9.33
CA VAL A 56 14.81 1.81 -9.36
C VAL A 56 16.27 1.39 -9.46
N GLY A 57 16.65 0.33 -8.73
CA GLY A 57 18.05 -0.05 -8.57
C GLY A 57 18.56 -1.02 -9.63
N LYS A 58 17.68 -1.72 -10.35
CA LYS A 58 18.07 -2.73 -11.35
C LYS A 58 17.43 -2.48 -12.71
N TYR A 59 16.11 -2.43 -12.79
CA TYR A 59 15.39 -2.34 -14.06
C TYR A 59 15.62 -1.01 -14.75
N LEU A 60 15.44 0.11 -14.04
CA LEU A 60 15.61 1.43 -14.64
C LEU A 60 17.04 1.66 -15.17
N PRO A 61 18.12 1.36 -14.42
CA PRO A 61 19.48 1.46 -14.97
C PRO A 61 19.72 0.55 -16.18
N ALA A 62 19.20 -0.68 -16.15
CA ALA A 62 19.35 -1.61 -17.28
C ALA A 62 18.61 -1.11 -18.53
N THR A 63 17.39 -0.58 -18.37
CA THR A 63 16.63 0.02 -19.46
C THR A 63 17.33 1.27 -20.02
N GLN A 64 17.86 2.13 -19.16
CA GLN A 64 18.66 3.29 -19.59
C GLN A 64 19.90 2.87 -20.40
N GLN A 65 20.62 1.84 -19.93
CA GLN A 65 21.77 1.31 -20.67
C GLN A 65 21.37 0.76 -22.04
N ALA A 66 20.25 0.04 -22.13
CA ALA A 66 19.74 -0.47 -23.40
C ALA A 66 19.37 0.66 -24.37
N VAL A 67 18.74 1.73 -23.87
CA VAL A 67 18.41 2.93 -24.66
C VAL A 67 19.68 3.60 -25.19
N GLU A 68 20.69 3.81 -24.36
CA GLU A 68 21.95 4.43 -24.79
C GLU A 68 22.70 3.57 -25.82
N GLN A 69 22.67 2.25 -25.66
CA GLN A 69 23.21 1.32 -26.65
C GLN A 69 22.46 1.44 -27.99
N GLN A 70 21.13 1.49 -27.97
CA GLN A 70 20.31 1.67 -29.17
C GLN A 70 20.61 3.00 -29.88
N LYS A 71 20.79 4.08 -29.13
CA LYS A 71 21.22 5.38 -29.67
C LYS A 71 22.60 5.30 -30.32
N ALA A 72 23.55 4.61 -29.69
CA ALA A 72 24.89 4.41 -30.24
C ALA A 72 24.86 3.57 -31.53
N ASP A 73 23.97 2.58 -31.61
CA ASP A 73 23.79 1.75 -32.79
C ASP A 73 23.13 2.51 -33.94
N LEU A 74 22.13 3.36 -33.66
CA LEU A 74 21.58 4.27 -34.66
C LEU A 74 22.64 5.21 -35.23
N LYS A 75 23.46 5.84 -34.36
CA LYS A 75 24.54 6.74 -34.78
C LYS A 75 25.59 6.07 -35.67
N ARG A 76 25.86 4.78 -35.44
CA ARG A 76 26.82 3.96 -36.21
C ARG A 76 26.18 3.26 -37.42
N SER A 77 24.86 3.36 -37.59
CA SER A 77 24.15 2.70 -38.67
C SER A 77 24.56 3.26 -40.03
N LYS A 78 24.82 2.36 -40.97
CA LYS A 78 24.97 2.68 -42.41
C LYS A 78 23.69 3.28 -43.02
N PHE A 79 22.55 3.17 -42.34
CA PHE A 79 21.26 3.71 -42.75
C PHE A 79 20.79 4.88 -41.87
N LYS A 80 21.65 5.46 -41.02
CA LYS A 80 21.27 6.51 -40.06
C LYS A 80 20.53 7.70 -40.72
N ASP A 81 20.91 8.05 -41.95
CA ASP A 81 20.33 9.19 -42.67
C ASP A 81 18.92 8.90 -43.20
N LEU A 82 18.52 7.62 -43.26
CA LEU A 82 17.15 7.17 -43.60
C LEU A 82 16.27 6.96 -42.37
N LEU A 83 16.85 7.00 -41.17
CA LEU A 83 16.17 6.70 -39.91
C LEU A 83 15.91 7.99 -39.15
N HIS A 84 14.69 8.51 -39.26
CA HIS A 84 14.24 9.73 -38.57
C HIS A 84 13.58 9.40 -37.23
N ILE A 85 14.35 8.82 -36.31
CA ILE A 85 13.89 8.49 -34.95
C ILE A 85 14.16 9.68 -34.02
N SER A 86 13.12 10.15 -33.34
CA SER A 86 13.21 11.24 -32.37
C SER A 86 13.80 10.78 -31.02
N GLU A 87 14.36 11.73 -30.25
CA GLU A 87 14.83 11.43 -28.88
C GLU A 87 13.70 10.95 -27.95
N ASP A 88 12.46 11.41 -28.20
CA ASP A 88 11.29 10.98 -27.44
C ASP A 88 10.95 9.50 -27.70
N GLU A 89 11.15 8.99 -28.92
CA GLU A 89 10.95 7.56 -29.23
C GLU A 89 11.96 6.67 -28.50
N PHE A 90 13.19 7.14 -28.30
CA PHE A 90 14.19 6.42 -27.49
C PHE A 90 13.84 6.39 -26.00
N ARG A 91 13.01 7.33 -25.52
CA ARG A 91 12.61 7.40 -24.12
C ARG A 91 11.49 6.43 -23.78
N GLU A 92 10.70 5.99 -24.76
CA GLU A 92 9.51 5.18 -24.55
C GLU A 92 9.73 3.91 -23.70
N PRO A 93 10.84 3.13 -23.86
CA PRO A 93 11.09 1.99 -22.98
C PRO A 93 11.22 2.36 -21.49
N ILE A 94 11.77 3.54 -21.19
CA ILE A 94 11.90 4.04 -19.81
C ILE A 94 10.52 4.42 -19.28
N ASP A 95 9.74 5.18 -20.04
CA ASP A 95 8.42 5.62 -19.61
C ASP A 95 7.45 4.42 -19.48
N GLU A 96 7.57 3.40 -20.34
CA GLU A 96 6.82 2.14 -20.25
C GLU A 96 7.17 1.37 -18.97
N LEU A 97 8.47 1.20 -18.66
CA LEU A 97 8.90 0.60 -17.40
C LEU A 97 8.26 1.31 -16.20
N MET A 98 8.27 2.65 -16.18
CA MET A 98 7.69 3.41 -15.08
C MET A 98 6.18 3.19 -14.99
N ARG A 99 5.44 3.24 -16.11
CA ARG A 99 3.99 2.98 -16.16
C ARG A 99 3.64 1.59 -15.63
N LEU A 100 4.33 0.55 -16.10
CA LEU A 100 4.13 -0.83 -15.62
C LEU A 100 4.49 -0.99 -14.14
N SER A 101 5.47 -0.22 -13.66
CA SER A 101 5.85 -0.25 -12.24
C SER A 101 4.73 0.24 -11.32
N TYR A 102 3.92 1.20 -11.74
CA TYR A 102 2.74 1.63 -10.98
C TYR A 102 1.64 0.57 -10.92
N VAL A 103 1.48 -0.23 -11.97
CA VAL A 103 0.53 -1.37 -11.96
C VAL A 103 0.95 -2.38 -10.89
N GLY A 104 2.23 -2.76 -10.86
CA GLY A 104 2.74 -3.69 -9.86
C GLY A 104 2.69 -3.13 -8.43
N LEU A 105 2.95 -1.83 -8.26
CA LEU A 105 2.82 -1.16 -6.95
C LEU A 105 1.37 -1.18 -6.43
N PHE A 106 0.39 -0.85 -7.29
CA PHE A 106 -1.01 -0.87 -6.90
C PHE A 106 -1.48 -2.28 -6.51
N HIS A 107 -1.12 -3.33 -7.27
CA HIS A 107 -1.47 -4.70 -6.91
C HIS A 107 -0.85 -5.16 -5.59
N LYS A 108 0.36 -4.72 -5.25
CA LYS A 108 0.98 -5.04 -3.95
C LYS A 108 0.18 -4.45 -2.79
N TYR A 109 -0.28 -3.21 -2.94
CA TYR A 109 -1.17 -2.56 -1.98
C TYR A 109 -2.55 -3.25 -1.89
N GLU A 110 -3.19 -3.53 -3.04
CA GLU A 110 -4.50 -4.20 -3.10
C GLU A 110 -4.45 -5.58 -2.42
N ASN A 111 -3.45 -6.39 -2.76
CA ASN A 111 -3.24 -7.70 -2.15
C ASN A 111 -2.96 -7.62 -0.64
N PHE A 112 -2.31 -6.55 -0.16
CA PHE A 112 -2.12 -6.34 1.27
C PHE A 112 -3.46 -6.12 1.97
N ILE A 113 -4.32 -5.23 1.46
CA ILE A 113 -5.63 -4.94 2.05
C ILE A 113 -6.52 -6.19 2.04
N ASP A 114 -6.56 -6.91 0.93
CA ASP A 114 -7.39 -8.11 0.82
C ASP A 114 -6.94 -9.21 1.79
N LYS A 115 -5.63 -9.45 1.91
CA LYS A 115 -5.13 -10.46 2.84
C LYS A 115 -5.27 -10.04 4.29
N LEU A 116 -5.12 -8.74 4.59
CA LEU A 116 -5.37 -8.20 5.92
C LEU A 116 -6.82 -8.47 6.38
N LEU A 117 -7.81 -8.21 5.52
CA LEU A 117 -9.22 -8.48 5.81
C LEU A 117 -9.47 -9.97 6.06
N GLU A 118 -8.87 -10.83 5.24
CA GLU A 118 -8.96 -12.29 5.38
C GLU A 118 -8.37 -12.75 6.72
N MET A 119 -7.18 -12.27 7.10
CA MET A 119 -6.56 -12.64 8.36
C MET A 119 -7.36 -12.17 9.58
N VAL A 120 -7.92 -10.96 9.51
CA VAL A 120 -8.79 -10.46 10.58
C VAL A 120 -10.06 -11.30 10.72
N TYR A 121 -10.65 -11.73 9.61
CA TYR A 121 -11.76 -12.67 9.61
C TYR A 121 -11.35 -14.01 10.21
N GLU A 122 -10.23 -14.60 9.79
CA GLU A 122 -9.71 -15.87 10.35
C GLU A 122 -9.52 -15.80 11.86
N MET A 123 -9.00 -14.68 12.38
CA MET A 123 -8.77 -14.45 13.81
C MET A 123 -10.06 -14.25 14.61
N ASN A 124 -11.18 -13.91 13.96
CA ASN A 124 -12.43 -13.51 14.61
C ASN A 124 -13.65 -14.13 13.90
N ASN A 125 -13.54 -15.37 13.42
CA ASN A 125 -14.58 -16.03 12.62
C ASN A 125 -15.91 -16.22 13.37
N ASP A 126 -15.89 -16.27 14.71
CA ASP A 126 -17.12 -16.25 15.53
C ASP A 126 -17.82 -14.88 15.54
N SER A 127 -17.07 -13.83 15.23
CA SER A 127 -17.56 -12.44 15.21
C SER A 127 -18.07 -12.01 13.83
N TYR A 128 -17.51 -12.55 12.75
CA TYR A 128 -17.75 -12.14 11.37
C TYR A 128 -18.17 -13.30 10.47
N LYS A 129 -19.01 -13.03 9.47
CA LYS A 129 -19.44 -14.07 8.50
C LYS A 129 -18.38 -14.40 7.45
N ASP A 130 -17.67 -13.37 7.01
CA ASP A 130 -16.63 -13.42 5.99
C ASP A 130 -15.76 -12.15 6.09
N LYS A 131 -14.76 -12.01 5.21
CA LYS A 131 -13.88 -10.84 5.16
C LYS A 131 -14.60 -9.57 4.68
N GLU A 132 -15.70 -9.69 3.94
CA GLU A 132 -16.54 -8.58 3.50
C GLU A 132 -17.35 -8.00 4.67
N ASP A 133 -17.84 -8.84 5.58
CA ASP A 133 -18.47 -8.43 6.84
C ASP A 133 -17.49 -7.67 7.76
N VAL A 134 -16.19 -8.01 7.73
CA VAL A 134 -15.15 -7.19 8.37
C VAL A 134 -15.12 -5.79 7.73
N ALA A 135 -14.97 -5.71 6.41
CA ALA A 135 -14.90 -4.42 5.71
C ALA A 135 -16.16 -3.56 5.96
N ASN A 136 -17.34 -4.17 5.89
CA ASN A 136 -18.62 -3.52 6.14
C ASN A 136 -18.75 -3.01 7.57
N PHE A 137 -18.25 -3.75 8.56
CA PHE A 137 -18.24 -3.30 9.95
C PHE A 137 -17.44 -1.99 10.11
N PHE A 138 -16.25 -1.91 9.52
CA PHE A 138 -15.44 -0.69 9.56
C PHE A 138 -16.09 0.48 8.84
N GLU A 139 -16.73 0.23 7.71
CA GLU A 139 -17.47 1.25 6.98
C GLU A 139 -18.66 1.76 7.80
N GLN A 140 -19.48 0.87 8.37
CA GLN A 140 -20.68 1.26 9.12
C GLN A 140 -20.33 1.93 10.46
N LYS A 141 -19.31 1.44 11.17
CA LYS A 141 -18.97 1.93 12.52
C LYS A 141 -18.07 3.16 12.49
N PHE A 142 -17.14 3.24 11.54
CA PHE A 142 -16.15 4.30 11.50
C PHE A 142 -16.22 5.14 10.23
N GLY A 143 -17.12 4.82 9.29
CA GLY A 143 -17.20 5.47 7.99
C GLY A 143 -15.93 5.28 7.16
N PHE A 144 -15.13 4.24 7.44
CA PHE A 144 -13.85 4.00 6.80
C PHE A 144 -13.95 2.81 5.85
N LYS A 145 -13.73 3.08 4.57
CA LYS A 145 -13.78 2.07 3.51
C LYS A 145 -12.35 1.60 3.22
N MET A 146 -12.06 0.35 3.58
CA MET A 146 -10.71 -0.23 3.43
C MET A 146 -10.19 -0.23 1.99
N ARG A 147 -11.09 -0.43 1.03
CA ARG A 147 -10.80 -0.46 -0.42
C ARG A 147 -11.08 0.89 -1.10
N ASP A 148 -11.04 1.99 -0.35
CA ASP A 148 -11.31 3.32 -0.88
C ASP A 148 -10.02 4.10 -1.11
N TRP A 149 -9.30 3.64 -2.12
CA TRP A 149 -8.12 4.33 -2.62
C TRP A 149 -8.46 5.69 -3.25
N LYS A 150 -9.72 5.98 -3.57
CA LYS A 150 -10.11 7.29 -4.15
C LYS A 150 -10.08 8.40 -3.10
N ASN A 151 -10.43 8.11 -1.85
CA ASN A 151 -10.46 9.13 -0.80
C ASN A 151 -9.09 9.48 -0.20
N ASN A 152 -8.00 8.94 -0.73
CA ASN A 152 -6.64 9.32 -0.35
C ASN A 152 -5.89 9.81 -1.59
N LYS A 153 -5.35 11.03 -1.57
CA LYS A 153 -4.68 11.65 -2.73
C LYS A 153 -3.63 10.74 -3.40
N HIS A 154 -2.75 10.12 -2.62
CA HIS A 154 -1.67 9.28 -3.14
C HIS A 154 -2.21 7.95 -3.69
N LEU A 155 -3.08 7.26 -2.95
CA LEU A 155 -3.67 6.02 -3.44
C LEU A 155 -4.56 6.24 -4.65
N TRP A 156 -5.25 7.38 -4.73
CA TRP A 156 -6.04 7.78 -5.90
C TRP A 156 -5.09 7.87 -7.08
N ARG A 157 -4.03 8.68 -6.97
CA ARG A 157 -3.05 8.84 -8.03
C ARG A 157 -2.52 7.49 -8.53
N ILE A 158 -2.05 6.64 -7.64
CA ILE A 158 -1.48 5.32 -7.99
C ILE A 158 -2.55 4.45 -8.68
N SER A 159 -3.76 4.40 -8.14
CA SER A 159 -4.88 3.68 -8.74
C SER A 159 -5.28 4.24 -10.11
N TRP A 160 -5.26 5.56 -10.28
CA TRP A 160 -5.63 6.24 -11.52
C TRP A 160 -4.59 5.98 -12.61
N ILE A 161 -3.29 6.08 -12.29
CA ILE A 161 -2.20 5.69 -13.20
C ILE A 161 -2.37 4.23 -13.60
N CYS A 162 -2.52 3.32 -12.64
CA CYS A 162 -2.71 1.89 -12.88
C CYS A 162 -3.88 1.62 -13.85
N ASN A 163 -5.02 2.29 -13.65
CA ASN A 163 -6.18 2.15 -14.52
C ASN A 163 -5.93 2.70 -15.94
N CYS A 164 -5.26 3.85 -16.07
CA CYS A 164 -4.88 4.40 -17.37
C CYS A 164 -3.92 3.45 -18.11
N VAL A 165 -2.97 2.83 -17.41
CA VAL A 165 -2.07 1.83 -18.02
C VAL A 165 -2.84 0.59 -18.48
N LYS A 166 -3.69 0.01 -17.61
CA LYS A 166 -4.42 -1.23 -17.92
C LYS A 166 -5.47 -1.09 -19.02
N HIS A 167 -6.20 0.04 -19.04
CA HIS A 167 -7.42 0.17 -19.84
C HIS A 167 -7.33 1.21 -20.94
N ARG A 168 -6.29 2.05 -20.91
CA ARG A 168 -6.09 3.18 -21.82
C ARG A 168 -4.66 3.27 -22.30
N ASP A 169 -3.89 2.18 -22.23
CA ASP A 169 -2.54 2.11 -22.80
C ASP A 169 -1.60 3.24 -22.33
N GLY A 170 -1.79 3.69 -21.09
CA GLY A 170 -1.00 4.75 -20.46
C GLY A 170 -1.41 6.18 -20.82
N TYR A 171 -2.49 6.39 -21.58
CA TYR A 171 -3.03 7.72 -21.88
C TYR A 171 -3.87 8.27 -20.70
N PRO A 172 -3.75 9.58 -20.37
CA PRO A 172 -4.41 10.21 -19.22
C PRO A 172 -5.89 10.57 -19.49
N VAL A 173 -6.67 9.64 -20.03
CA VAL A 173 -8.05 9.88 -20.53
C VAL A 173 -9.15 9.40 -19.58
N LYS A 174 -8.84 9.10 -18.31
CA LYS A 174 -9.84 8.65 -17.33
C LYS A 174 -10.56 9.84 -16.69
N GLU A 175 -11.89 9.70 -16.54
CA GLU A 175 -12.75 10.66 -15.85
C GLU A 175 -12.21 10.98 -14.45
N PHE A 176 -12.23 12.27 -14.09
CA PHE A 176 -11.75 12.81 -12.81
C PHE A 176 -10.27 12.46 -12.54
N PRO A 177 -9.33 13.10 -13.26
CA PRO A 177 -7.91 12.96 -12.96
C PRO A 177 -7.58 13.52 -11.57
N PRO A 178 -6.56 12.97 -10.88
CA PRO A 178 -5.94 13.64 -9.73
C PRO A 178 -5.53 15.06 -10.12
N GLU A 179 -5.48 15.99 -9.15
CA GLU A 179 -5.19 17.43 -9.41
C GLU A 179 -4.04 17.66 -10.38
N GLU A 180 -2.94 16.97 -10.12
CA GLU A 180 -1.68 17.06 -10.86
C GLU A 180 -1.75 16.55 -12.32
N TYR A 181 -2.85 15.89 -12.70
CA TYR A 181 -3.11 15.39 -14.05
C TYR A 181 -4.33 16.05 -14.72
N LYS A 182 -4.93 17.09 -14.12
CA LYS A 182 -6.08 17.80 -14.71
C LYS A 182 -5.77 18.38 -16.10
N ASP A 183 -4.56 18.92 -16.25
CA ASP A 183 -4.09 19.54 -17.50
C ASP A 183 -3.19 18.59 -18.32
N ALA A 184 -3.24 17.29 -18.07
CA ALA A 184 -2.44 16.32 -18.80
C ALA A 184 -2.86 16.26 -20.28
N ILE A 185 -1.88 16.24 -21.18
CA ILE A 185 -2.10 16.14 -22.63
C ILE A 185 -2.70 14.75 -22.94
N LYS A 186 -3.97 14.72 -23.37
CA LYS A 186 -4.73 13.48 -23.58
C LYS A 186 -4.17 12.59 -24.67
N ASP A 187 -3.45 13.20 -25.61
CA ASP A 187 -2.93 12.58 -26.82
C ASP A 187 -1.52 12.04 -26.62
N GLN A 188 -0.99 12.14 -25.40
CA GLN A 188 0.34 11.67 -25.03
C GLN A 188 0.24 10.69 -23.86
N ARG A 189 1.01 9.59 -23.95
CA ARG A 189 1.14 8.67 -22.83
C ARG A 189 1.81 9.38 -21.65
N MET A 190 1.38 9.05 -20.43
CA MET A 190 1.93 9.65 -19.22
C MET A 190 3.43 9.41 -19.10
N ARG A 191 4.19 10.47 -18.78
CA ARG A 191 5.61 10.41 -18.44
C ARG A 191 5.75 10.48 -16.93
N LEU A 192 6.25 9.41 -16.33
CA LEU A 192 6.35 9.25 -14.88
C LEU A 192 7.82 9.20 -14.47
N THR A 193 8.15 9.78 -13.32
CA THR A 193 9.55 9.86 -12.86
C THR A 193 9.86 8.81 -11.80
N SER A 194 11.13 8.41 -11.73
CA SER A 194 11.59 7.52 -10.66
C SER A 194 11.53 8.17 -9.28
N LEU A 195 11.56 9.51 -9.20
CA LEU A 195 11.37 10.25 -7.95
C LEU A 195 9.94 10.11 -7.45
N GLN A 196 8.95 10.42 -8.30
CA GLN A 196 7.53 10.28 -7.97
C GLN A 196 7.20 8.85 -7.54
N PHE A 197 7.73 7.85 -8.25
CA PHE A 197 7.54 6.44 -7.88
C PHE A 197 8.13 6.09 -6.52
N LYS A 198 9.31 6.62 -6.15
CA LYS A 198 9.89 6.41 -4.82
C LYS A 198 9.01 7.01 -3.73
N GLU A 199 8.53 8.23 -3.93
CA GLU A 199 7.67 8.93 -2.97
C GLU A 199 6.36 8.15 -2.74
N ASP A 200 5.75 7.63 -3.82
CA ASP A 200 4.55 6.81 -3.73
C ASP A 200 4.77 5.46 -3.04
N VAL A 201 5.95 4.85 -3.22
CA VAL A 201 6.34 3.66 -2.44
C VAL A 201 6.44 4.00 -0.95
N GLU A 202 7.15 5.06 -0.58
CA GLU A 202 7.31 5.45 0.83
C GLU A 202 5.96 5.78 1.47
N PHE A 203 5.08 6.45 0.73
CA PHE A 203 3.70 6.69 1.15
C PHE A 203 2.97 5.37 1.44
N ILE A 204 3.00 4.41 0.50
CA ILE A 204 2.34 3.11 0.68
C ILE A 204 2.89 2.37 1.91
N LEU A 205 4.21 2.36 2.11
CA LEU A 205 4.83 1.73 3.27
C LEU A 205 4.36 2.38 4.58
N GLY A 206 4.33 3.70 4.64
CA GLY A 206 3.80 4.43 5.80
C GLY A 206 2.33 4.14 6.06
N TYR A 207 1.52 4.07 5.00
CA TYR A 207 0.09 3.76 5.08
C TYR A 207 -0.17 2.33 5.56
N ILE A 208 0.59 1.36 5.04
CA ILE A 208 0.54 -0.06 5.45
C ILE A 208 0.93 -0.22 6.92
N ASN A 209 2.01 0.45 7.36
CA ASN A 209 2.42 0.47 8.77
C ASN A 209 1.30 0.97 9.68
N LEU A 210 0.70 2.10 9.29
CA LEU A 210 -0.37 2.72 10.05
C LEU A 210 -1.57 1.79 10.17
N ILE A 211 -2.00 1.16 9.08
CA ILE A 211 -3.11 0.20 9.07
C ILE A 211 -2.78 -1.02 9.94
N TYR A 212 -1.61 -1.63 9.73
CA TYR A 212 -1.20 -2.83 10.45
C TYR A 212 -1.24 -2.66 11.97
N GLN A 213 -0.73 -1.53 12.48
CA GLN A 213 -0.61 -1.30 13.92
C GLN A 213 -1.97 -1.18 14.64
N LYS A 214 -3.02 -0.73 13.96
CA LYS A 214 -4.27 -0.32 14.62
C LYS A 214 -5.49 -1.09 14.14
N PHE A 215 -5.51 -1.53 12.88
CA PHE A 215 -6.67 -2.18 12.29
C PHE A 215 -7.10 -3.48 13.00
N PRO A 216 -6.20 -4.43 13.34
CA PRO A 216 -6.59 -5.67 14.01
C PRO A 216 -7.17 -5.42 15.40
N MET A 217 -6.58 -4.47 16.14
CA MET A 217 -7.07 -4.06 17.46
C MET A 217 -8.47 -3.48 17.39
N PHE A 218 -8.85 -2.79 16.32
CA PHE A 218 -10.21 -2.31 16.16
C PHE A 218 -11.17 -3.39 15.63
N ALA A 219 -10.64 -4.40 14.94
CA ALA A 219 -11.48 -5.47 14.42
C ALA A 219 -12.04 -6.38 15.52
N ILE A 220 -11.36 -6.50 16.67
CA ILE A 220 -11.88 -7.26 17.82
C ILE A 220 -13.07 -6.54 18.50
N LEU A 221 -13.36 -5.26 18.15
CA LEU A 221 -14.45 -4.50 18.76
C LEU A 221 -15.82 -5.17 18.59
N LYS A 222 -16.06 -5.80 17.43
CA LYS A 222 -17.31 -6.54 17.19
C LYS A 222 -17.45 -7.73 18.14
N GLY A 223 -16.35 -8.46 18.38
CA GLY A 223 -16.31 -9.57 19.33
C GLY A 223 -16.51 -9.10 20.78
N LEU A 224 -15.85 -8.02 21.19
CA LEU A 224 -16.03 -7.42 22.52
C LEU A 224 -17.47 -6.93 22.73
N THR A 225 -18.12 -6.38 21.70
CA THR A 225 -19.52 -5.96 21.76
C THR A 225 -20.44 -7.16 22.01
N LYS A 226 -20.25 -8.26 21.28
CA LYS A 226 -21.00 -9.52 21.49
C LYS A 226 -20.79 -10.10 22.89
N LEU A 227 -19.56 -10.06 23.42
CA LEU A 227 -19.26 -10.55 24.76
C LEU A 227 -19.94 -9.72 25.86
N ASN A 228 -19.96 -8.39 25.70
CA ASN A 228 -20.65 -7.49 26.62
C ASN A 228 -22.17 -7.74 26.65
N GLU A 229 -22.77 -8.02 25.50
CA GLU A 229 -24.22 -8.32 25.37
C GLU A 229 -24.61 -9.69 25.95
N ASN A 230 -23.72 -10.69 25.89
CA ASN A 230 -24.03 -12.08 26.25
C ASN A 230 -23.52 -12.54 27.63
N SER A 231 -22.79 -11.71 28.39
CA SER A 231 -22.14 -12.16 29.63
C SER A 231 -23.09 -12.29 30.82
N MET A 232 -23.05 -13.45 31.51
CA MET A 232 -23.65 -13.67 32.84
C MET A 232 -22.76 -13.19 34.00
N HIS A 233 -21.71 -12.41 33.71
CA HIS A 233 -20.74 -11.93 34.70
C HIS A 233 -21.31 -10.79 35.57
N ASP A 234 -20.67 -10.59 36.72
CA ASP A 234 -20.92 -9.51 37.68
C ASP A 234 -20.87 -8.12 37.02
N GLU A 235 -21.66 -7.18 37.54
CA GLU A 235 -21.84 -5.81 37.04
C GLU A 235 -20.52 -5.03 37.00
N GLU A 236 -19.60 -5.28 37.94
CA GLU A 236 -18.29 -4.62 37.95
C GLU A 236 -17.41 -5.03 36.75
N PHE A 237 -17.44 -6.32 36.38
CA PHE A 237 -16.77 -6.82 35.18
C PHE A 237 -17.39 -6.20 33.91
N LYS A 238 -18.72 -6.14 33.82
CA LYS A 238 -19.42 -5.51 32.70
C LYS A 238 -19.10 -4.02 32.57
N ALA A 239 -19.03 -3.30 33.70
CA ALA A 239 -18.66 -1.89 33.72
C ALA A 239 -17.24 -1.66 33.18
N SER A 240 -16.26 -2.46 33.62
CA SER A 240 -14.87 -2.35 33.13
C SER A 240 -14.74 -2.64 31.62
N GLN A 241 -15.46 -3.64 31.11
CA GLN A 241 -15.47 -3.95 29.67
C GLN A 241 -16.16 -2.85 28.84
N ARG A 242 -17.21 -2.22 29.36
CA ARG A 242 -17.87 -1.07 28.72
C ARG A 242 -16.93 0.12 28.59
N ILE A 243 -16.18 0.45 29.65
CA ILE A 243 -15.19 1.54 29.61
C ILE A 243 -14.15 1.27 28.53
N LYS A 244 -13.55 0.06 28.54
CA LYS A 244 -12.55 -0.34 27.53
C LYS A 244 -13.10 -0.31 26.10
N LEU A 245 -14.36 -0.72 25.92
CA LEU A 245 -15.04 -0.69 24.62
C LEU A 245 -15.23 0.75 24.12
N GLU A 246 -15.65 1.68 24.98
CA GLU A 246 -15.83 3.09 24.60
C GLU A 246 -14.48 3.78 24.30
N GLU A 247 -13.43 3.49 25.07
CA GLU A 247 -12.08 3.98 24.78
C GLU A 247 -11.59 3.51 23.40
N LEU A 248 -11.78 2.23 23.08
CA LEU A 248 -11.40 1.69 21.78
C LEU A 248 -12.22 2.28 20.63
N LYS A 249 -13.52 2.53 20.83
CA LYS A 249 -14.38 3.20 19.84
C LYS A 249 -13.92 4.64 19.57
N LEU A 250 -13.57 5.39 20.61
CA LEU A 250 -13.07 6.75 20.49
C LEU A 250 -11.71 6.77 19.76
N ASN A 251 -10.79 5.89 20.15
CA ASN A 251 -9.48 5.74 19.50
C ASN A 251 -9.62 5.35 18.03
N ALA A 252 -10.52 4.42 17.71
CA ALA A 252 -10.82 4.03 16.34
C ALA A 252 -11.37 5.21 15.53
N SER A 253 -12.34 5.94 16.07
CA SER A 253 -12.95 7.08 15.39
C SER A 253 -11.94 8.19 15.11
N ASN A 254 -11.07 8.50 16.06
CA ASN A 254 -9.99 9.47 15.88
C ASN A 254 -8.98 9.00 14.82
N TYR A 255 -8.52 7.75 14.92
CA TYR A 255 -7.58 7.15 13.98
C TYR A 255 -8.12 7.13 12.54
N PHE A 256 -9.35 6.64 12.34
CA PHE A 256 -9.98 6.61 11.03
C PHE A 256 -10.35 8.02 10.55
N GLY A 257 -10.62 8.96 11.47
CA GLY A 257 -10.72 10.39 11.19
C GLY A 257 -9.44 10.96 10.57
N LEU A 258 -8.27 10.64 11.12
CA LEU A 258 -6.98 11.07 10.58
C LEU A 258 -6.69 10.48 9.19
N LEU A 259 -7.06 9.21 8.98
CA LEU A 259 -6.95 8.60 7.65
C LEU A 259 -7.84 9.30 6.60
N LYS A 260 -8.92 9.95 7.05
CA LYS A 260 -9.86 10.69 6.20
C LYS A 260 -9.46 12.13 5.94
N THR A 261 -8.60 12.76 6.75
CA THR A 261 -8.23 14.19 6.58
C THR A 261 -7.24 14.45 5.44
N ASN A 262 -6.75 13.40 4.77
CA ASN A 262 -6.00 13.49 3.50
C ASN A 262 -6.91 13.34 2.25
N ARG A 263 -8.19 13.69 2.39
CA ARG A 263 -9.15 13.67 1.28
C ARG A 263 -8.90 14.80 0.30
N HIS A 264 -9.08 14.50 -0.97
CA HIS A 264 -9.33 15.52 -1.98
C HIS A 264 -10.57 16.31 -1.53
N GLN A 265 -10.40 17.61 -1.29
CA GLN A 265 -11.55 18.52 -1.27
C GLN A 265 -11.97 18.66 -2.73
N ASP A 266 -13.23 18.29 -3.02
CA ASP A 266 -13.88 18.49 -4.31
C ASP A 266 -14.05 20.00 -4.61
#